data_AF-R4JSK8-F1
#
_entry.id   AF-R4JSK8-F1
#
_cell.length_a   1.000
_cell.length_b   1.000
_cell.length_c   1.000
_cell.angle_alpha   90.00
_cell.angle_beta   90.00
_cell.angle_gamma   90.00
#
_symmetry.space_group_name_H-M   'P 1'
#
loop_
_entity.id
_entity.type
_entity.pdbx_description
1 polymer ?
#
loop_
_entity_poly.entity_id
_entity_poly.type
_entity_poly.pdbx_seq_one_letter_code
_entity_poly.pdbx_strand_id
1 'polypeptide(L)'
;KSEYLVQKTINNLKGNENRITIIIAHRLSTIRYANTIFVLSNRERSDNNNNNNNNNKINNEGSYIIEQGTHDSLMKNKNGIYHL
;
A
#
# COMPACT_ATOMS: atom_id res chain seq x y z
N LYS A 1 -23.58 5.69 0.77
CA LYS A 1 -23.75 5.36 2.20
C LYS A 1 -22.51 4.72 2.84
N SER A 2 -21.84 3.75 2.19
CA SER A 2 -20.65 3.08 2.77
C SER A 2 -19.44 4.01 2.94
N GLU A 3 -19.10 4.82 1.94
CA GLU A 3 -17.91 5.69 1.99
C GLU A 3 -18.00 6.78 3.06
N TYR A 4 -19.18 7.37 3.26
CA TYR A 4 -19.42 8.32 4.35
C TYR A 4 -19.16 7.68 5.71
N LEU A 5 -19.59 6.43 5.91
CA LEU A 5 -19.32 5.66 7.13
C LEU A 5 -17.82 5.39 7.30
N VAL A 6 -17.12 4.99 6.25
CA VAL A 6 -15.66 4.79 6.28
C VAL A 6 -14.93 6.08 6.64
N GLN A 7 -15.27 7.21 6.01
CA GLN A 7 -14.67 8.51 6.32
C GLN A 7 -14.98 8.97 7.75
N LYS A 8 -16.22 8.77 8.24
CA LYS A 8 -16.61 9.07 9.60
C LYS A 8 -15.79 8.27 10.61
N THR A 9 -15.63 6.97 10.39
CA THR A 9 -14.80 6.10 11.24
C THR A 9 -13.35 6.56 11.27
N ILE A 10 -12.74 6.84 10.11
CA ILE A 10 -11.35 7.30 10.02
C ILE A 10 -11.15 8.63 10.73
N ASN A 11 -12.07 9.58 10.57
CA ASN A 11 -11.98 10.87 11.25
C ASN A 11 -12.11 10.75 12.78
N ASN A 12 -12.97 9.84 13.26
CA ASN A 12 -13.08 9.56 14.69
C ASN A 12 -11.81 8.91 15.26
N LEU A 13 -11.09 8.12 14.46
CA LEU A 13 -9.83 7.50 14.87
C LEU A 13 -8.70 8.53 15.04
N LYS A 14 -8.64 9.56 14.21
CA LYS A 14 -7.62 10.63 14.30
C LYS A 14 -7.66 11.40 15.62
N GLY A 15 -8.85 11.60 16.19
CA GLY A 15 -9.02 12.37 17.43
C GLY A 15 -8.54 11.65 18.70
N ASN A 16 -7.92 10.47 18.59
CA ASN A 16 -7.40 9.72 19.72
C ASN A 16 -5.90 9.49 19.54
N GLU A 17 -5.12 10.36 20.18
CA GLU A 17 -3.67 10.48 20.00
C GLU A 17 -2.87 9.26 20.51
N ASN A 18 -3.50 8.36 21.28
CA ASN A 18 -2.84 7.18 21.86
C ASN A 18 -3.12 5.86 21.11
N ARG A 19 -3.47 5.90 19.81
CA ARG A 19 -3.76 4.69 19.04
C ARG A 19 -2.97 4.60 17.74
N ILE A 20 -2.33 3.45 17.53
CA ILE A 20 -1.77 3.06 16.23
C ILE A 20 -2.91 2.52 15.37
N THR A 21 -3.11 3.12 14.19
CA THR A 21 -4.12 2.69 13.22
C THR A 21 -3.43 2.25 11.94
N ILE A 22 -3.66 1.00 11.54
CA ILE A 22 -3.18 0.45 10.26
C ILE A 22 -4.37 0.39 9.30
N ILE A 23 -4.23 1.01 8.12
CA ILE A 23 -5.28 1.04 7.09
C ILE A 23 -4.72 0.39 5.83
N ILE A 24 -5.39 -0.65 5.35
CA ILE A 24 -5.16 -1.23 4.02
C ILE A 24 -6.20 -0.64 3.08
N ALA A 25 -5.76 0.09 2.06
CA ALA A 25 -6.65 0.76 1.13
C ALA A 25 -6.10 0.75 -0.29
N HIS A 26 -7.01 0.61 -1.24
CA HIS A 26 -6.73 0.84 -2.66
C HIS A 26 -7.13 2.26 -3.11
N ARG A 27 -7.85 3.00 -2.26
CA ARG A 27 -8.37 4.33 -2.60
C ARG A 27 -7.57 5.39 -1.86
N LEU A 28 -6.99 6.31 -2.62
CA LEU A 28 -6.22 7.42 -2.07
C LEU A 28 -7.03 8.31 -1.11
N SER A 29 -8.32 8.51 -1.38
CA SER A 29 -9.21 9.29 -0.50
C SER A 29 -9.31 8.71 0.92
N THR A 30 -9.22 7.38 1.06
CA THR A 30 -9.27 6.69 2.36
C THR A 30 -8.02 6.97 3.20
N ILE A 31 -6.84 7.06 2.57
CA ILE A 31 -5.54 7.16 3.24
C ILE A 31 -4.90 8.55 3.16
N ARG A 32 -5.60 9.55 2.60
CA ARG A 32 -5.10 10.92 2.41
C ARG A 32 -4.45 11.54 3.64
N TYR A 33 -4.98 11.22 4.82
CA TYR A 33 -4.56 11.83 6.08
C TYR A 33 -3.71 10.90 6.95
N ALA A 34 -3.23 9.78 6.40
CA ALA A 34 -2.31 8.92 7.11
C ALA A 34 -0.98 9.64 7.36
N ASN A 35 -0.40 9.43 8.54
CA ASN A 35 0.90 10.02 8.89
C ASN A 35 2.03 9.46 8.02
N THR A 36 1.95 8.15 7.73
CA THR A 36 2.88 7.44 6.86
C THR A 36 2.10 6.48 5.97
N ILE A 37 2.50 6.39 4.71
CA ILE A 37 1.94 5.50 3.70
C ILE A 37 3.07 4.65 3.16
N PHE A 38 2.80 3.35 3.03
CA PHE A 38 3.67 2.38 2.37
C PHE A 38 2.93 1.82 1.15
N VAL A 39 3.52 1.99 -0.03
CA VAL A 39 2.96 1.47 -1.28
C VAL A 39 3.61 0.12 -1.57
N LEU A 40 2.78 -0.90 -1.73
CA LEU A 40 3.21 -2.27 -1.98
C LEU A 40 3.02 -2.62 -3.45
N SER A 41 4.02 -3.25 -4.06
CA SER A 41 3.93 -3.86 -5.38
C SER A 41 4.28 -5.32 -5.33
N ASN A 42 3.73 -6.09 -6.27
CA ASN A 42 4.18 -7.46 -6.50
C ASN A 42 5.48 -7.44 -7.30
N ARG A 43 6.35 -8.45 -7.07
CA ARG A 43 7.46 -8.73 -8.00
C ARG A 43 6.85 -9.23 -9.30
N GLU A 44 7.24 -8.63 -10.42
CA GLU A 44 6.95 -9.22 -11.72
C GLU A 44 7.60 -10.61 -11.75
N ARG A 45 6.79 -11.62 -12.06
CA ARG A 45 7.28 -12.95 -12.38
C ARG A 45 8.17 -12.83 -13.61
N SER A 46 9.49 -12.85 -13.41
CA SER A 46 10.40 -13.18 -14.49
C SER A 46 10.31 -14.68 -14.76
N ASP A 47 9.19 -15.13 -15.32
CA ASP A 47 8.94 -16.52 -15.74
C ASP A 47 9.70 -16.86 -17.04
N ASN A 48 10.98 -16.48 -17.12
CA ASN A 48 11.89 -16.86 -18.21
C ASN A 48 12.96 -17.83 -17.70
N ASN A 49 12.57 -18.87 -16.98
CA ASN A 49 13.48 -19.96 -16.60
C ASN A 49 12.92 -21.31 -17.08
N ASN A 50 13.22 -21.62 -18.34
CA ASN A 50 13.11 -22.97 -18.91
C ASN A 50 14.16 -23.90 -18.31
N ASN A 51 14.09 -24.18 -17.00
CA ASN A 51 14.96 -25.17 -16.37
C ASN A 51 14.13 -26.09 -15.45
N ASN A 52 13.79 -27.25 -15.99
CA ASN A 52 13.10 -28.36 -15.34
C ASN A 52 13.99 -29.00 -14.27
N ASN A 53 14.09 -28.42 -13.07
CA ASN A 53 14.59 -29.11 -11.87
C ASN A 53 13.88 -28.56 -10.62
N ASN A 54 12.61 -28.96 -10.45
CA ASN A 54 11.74 -28.49 -9.37
C ASN A 54 11.61 -29.55 -8.27
N ASN A 55 12.36 -29.42 -7.18
CA ASN A 55 11.99 -30.07 -5.90
C ASN A 55 12.25 -29.21 -4.67
N ASN A 56 12.63 -27.92 -4.80
CA ASN A 56 12.78 -27.05 -3.63
C ASN A 56 12.70 -25.54 -3.93
N LYS A 57 11.84 -25.10 -4.85
CA LYS A 57 11.60 -23.67 -5.08
C LYS A 57 10.44 -23.21 -4.19
N ILE A 58 10.74 -22.91 -2.93
CA ILE A 58 9.84 -22.10 -2.11
C ILE A 58 9.82 -20.72 -2.78
N ASN A 59 8.80 -20.46 -3.60
CA ASN A 59 8.61 -19.18 -4.27
C ASN A 59 8.20 -18.12 -3.23
N ASN A 60 9.16 -17.61 -2.46
CA ASN A 60 9.00 -16.47 -1.55
C ASN A 60 8.89 -15.17 -2.34
N GLU A 61 7.92 -15.07 -3.24
CA GLU A 61 7.63 -13.88 -4.06
C GLU A 61 6.45 -13.13 -3.46
N GLY A 62 6.67 -12.53 -2.28
CA GLY A 62 5.71 -11.62 -1.65
C GLY A 62 5.79 -10.20 -2.21
N SER A 63 4.80 -9.37 -1.85
CA SER A 63 4.81 -7.94 -2.17
C SER A 63 5.95 -7.22 -1.43
N TYR A 64 6.50 -6.17 -2.02
CA TYR A 64 7.58 -5.35 -1.47
C TYR A 64 7.19 -3.87 -1.49
N ILE A 65 7.79 -3.08 -0.60
CA ILE A 65 7.56 -1.64 -0.53
C ILE A 65 8.29 -0.97 -1.70
N ILE A 66 7.54 -0.27 -2.54
CA ILE A 66 8.08 0.50 -3.67
C ILE A 66 8.18 2.00 -3.38
N GLU A 67 7.31 2.51 -2.50
CA GLU A 67 7.29 3.92 -2.11
C GLU A 67 6.87 4.06 -0.65
N GLN A 68 7.39 5.10 0.01
CA GLN A 68 7.05 5.46 1.37
C GLN A 68 7.01 6.99 1.51
N GLY A 69 5.99 7.51 2.20
CA GLY A 69 5.91 8.94 2.48
C GLY A 69 4.56 9.38 3.02
N THR A 70 4.32 10.68 2.98
CA THR A 70 2.99 11.26 3.20
C THR A 70 2.22 11.35 1.89
N HIS A 71 0.89 11.48 1.96
CA HIS A 71 0.04 11.69 0.78
C HIS A 71 0.58 12.81 -0.13
N ASP A 72 0.89 13.97 0.44
CA ASP A 72 1.36 15.13 -0.34
C ASP A 72 2.75 14.89 -0.95
N SER A 73 3.65 14.23 -0.25
CA SER A 73 5.00 13.93 -0.78
C SER A 73 4.94 12.95 -1.95
N LEU A 74 4.10 11.92 -1.84
CA LEU A 74 3.97 10.89 -2.86
C LEU A 74 3.17 11.40 -4.08
N MET A 75 2.17 12.27 -3.88
CA MET A 75 1.45 12.94 -4.98
C MET A 75 2.34 13.88 -5.79
N LYS A 76 3.43 14.41 -5.22
CA LYS A 76 4.39 15.24 -5.96
C LYS A 76 5.22 14.41 -6.96
N ASN A 77 5.41 13.12 -6.69
CA ASN A 77 6.11 12.22 -7.59
C ASN A 77 5.20 11.80 -8.76
N LYS A 78 5.20 12.59 -9.84
CA LYS A 78 4.40 12.32 -11.06
C LYS A 78 4.84 11.10 -11.87
N ASN A 79 5.89 10.41 -11.44
CA ASN A 79 6.32 9.13 -12.01
C ASN A 79 6.16 7.98 -11.00
N GLY A 80 5.63 8.27 -9.81
CA GLY A 80 5.40 7.29 -8.75
C GLY A 80 4.13 6.48 -8.97
N ILE A 81 4.12 5.24 -8.48
CA ILE A 81 2.96 4.36 -8.52
C ILE A 81 1.84 4.86 -7.62
N TYR A 82 2.15 5.65 -6.59
CA TYR A 82 1.13 6.22 -5.70
C TYR A 82 0.12 7.15 -6.40
N HIS A 83 0.51 7.78 -7.51
CA HIS A 83 -0.37 8.71 -8.24
C HIS A 83 -1.18 8.04 -9.36
N LEU A 84 -0.76 6.85 -9.80
CA LEU A 84 -1.35 6.08 -10.90
C LEU A 84 -2.64 5.37 -10.45
#